data_AF-A0A848I8F4-F1
#
_entry.id   AF-A0A848I8F4-F1
#
_cell.length_a   1.000
_cell.length_b   1.000
_cell.length_c   1.000
_cell.angle_alpha   90.00
_cell.angle_beta   90.00
_cell.angle_gamma   90.00
#
_symmetry.space_group_name_H-M   'P 1'
#
loop_
_entity.id
_entity.type
_entity.pdbx_description
1 polymer ?
#
loop_
_entity_poly.entity_id
_entity_poly.type
_entity_poly.pdbx_seq_one_letter_code
_entity_poly.pdbx_strand_id
1 'polypeptide(L)'
;MKIFTGICSVIVLAWLFVTTSVPRAPVVQPCTQEWFSYLDSHYFDISDGEGHGPDLGNSEWVNAFEEKAKLLVTNGLPKQQRCQLIQGQLERRTYVINEQLGWTFLL
;
A
#
# COMPACT_ATOMS: atom_id res chain seq x y z
N MET A 1 32.87 -6.82 21.91
CA MET A 1 31.42 -7.17 21.78
C MET A 1 30.52 -5.94 21.72
N LYS A 2 30.52 -5.02 22.69
CA LYS A 2 29.60 -3.85 22.71
C LYS A 2 29.62 -2.97 21.45
N ILE A 3 30.81 -2.71 20.88
CA ILE A 3 30.98 -1.89 19.67
C ILE A 3 30.32 -2.57 18.45
N PHE A 4 30.55 -3.87 18.28
CA PHE A 4 29.93 -4.66 17.21
C PHE A 4 28.40 -4.68 17.34
N THR A 5 27.89 -4.88 18.56
CA THR A 5 26.44 -4.80 18.82
C THR A 5 25.88 -3.42 18.45
N GLY A 6 26.58 -2.33 18.78
CA GLY A 6 26.18 -0.98 18.39
C GLY A 6 26.12 -0.79 16.87
N ILE A 7 27.13 -1.26 16.14
CA ILE A 7 27.19 -1.15 14.67
C ILE A 7 26.05 -1.95 14.03
N CYS A 8 25.81 -3.19 14.46
CA CYS A 8 24.71 -4.01 13.93
C CYS A 8 23.36 -3.32 14.13
N SER A 9 23.10 -2.74 15.30
CA SER A 9 21.85 -2.02 15.56
C SER A 9 21.66 -0.83 14.62
N VAL A 10 22.72 -0.05 14.36
CA VAL A 10 22.66 1.09 13.44
C VAL A 10 22.34 0.63 12.02
N ILE A 11 22.96 -0.46 11.55
CA ILE A 11 22.69 -1.02 10.22
C ILE A 11 21.23 -1.45 10.10
N VAL A 12 20.70 -2.17 11.09
CA VAL A 12 19.30 -2.62 11.08
C VAL A 12 18.34 -1.44 11.06
N LEU A 13 18.58 -0.41 11.89
CA LEU A 13 17.74 0.79 11.90
C LEU A 13 17.81 1.56 10.58
N ALA A 14 19.00 1.70 9.99
CA ALA A 14 19.16 2.34 8.69
C ALA A 14 18.44 1.57 7.57
N TRP A 15 18.54 0.24 7.57
CA TRP A 15 17.81 -0.61 6.62
C TRP A 15 16.30 -0.47 6.79
N LEU A 16 15.78 -0.57 8.02
CA LEU A 16 14.36 -0.35 8.32
C LEU A 16 13.88 1.03 7.85
N PHE A 17 14.68 2.07 8.05
CA PHE A 17 14.35 3.42 7.60
C PHE A 17 14.25 3.53 6.07
N VAL A 18 15.14 2.84 5.33
CA VAL A 18 15.15 2.86 3.86
C VAL A 18 14.02 2.02 3.26
N THR A 19 13.64 0.91 3.89
CA THR A 19 12.63 -0.02 3.36
C THR A 19 11.21 0.26 3.84
N THR A 20 11.02 1.20 4.76
CA THR A 20 9.70 1.55 5.28
C THR A 20 9.20 2.83 4.62
N SER A 21 8.05 2.76 3.95
CA SER A 21 7.38 3.88 3.32
C SER A 21 6.17 4.35 4.13
N VAL A 22 5.83 5.64 3.99
CA VAL A 22 4.61 6.23 4.52
C VAL A 22 3.93 6.95 3.35
N PRO A 23 3.17 6.23 2.52
CA PRO A 23 2.56 6.83 1.33
C PRO A 23 1.54 7.89 1.71
N ARG A 24 1.40 8.88 0.83
CA ARG A 24 0.39 9.93 0.94
C ARG A 24 -0.77 9.61 0.03
N ALA A 25 -1.96 10.11 0.39
CA ALA A 25 -3.10 10.02 -0.49
C ALA A 25 -2.78 10.65 -1.86
N PRO A 26 -3.16 10.00 -2.98
CA PRO A 26 -2.98 10.55 -4.31
C PRO A 26 -3.75 11.88 -4.45
N VAL A 27 -3.19 12.85 -5.17
CA VAL A 27 -3.89 14.10 -5.53
C VAL A 27 -4.55 14.06 -6.91
N VAL A 28 -4.41 12.92 -7.62
CA VAL A 28 -4.98 12.69 -8.94
C VAL A 28 -6.43 12.19 -8.82
N GLN A 29 -7.21 12.35 -9.90
CA GLN A 29 -8.62 11.98 -9.91
C GLN A 29 -8.81 10.47 -9.66
N PRO A 30 -9.65 10.06 -8.70
CA PRO A 30 -9.90 8.65 -8.45
C PRO A 30 -10.47 7.92 -9.66
N CYS A 31 -10.13 6.64 -9.79
CA CYS A 31 -10.58 5.74 -10.86
C CYS A 31 -10.00 6.02 -12.26
N THR A 32 -8.95 6.83 -12.39
CA THR A 32 -8.15 6.91 -13.62
C THR A 32 -6.96 5.94 -13.59
N GLN A 33 -6.35 5.69 -14.75
CA GLN A 33 -5.18 4.81 -14.81
C GLN A 33 -4.03 5.34 -13.95
N GLU A 34 -3.81 6.65 -13.96
CA GLU A 34 -2.78 7.30 -13.16
C GLU A 34 -3.02 7.11 -11.66
N TRP A 35 -4.28 7.13 -11.22
CA TRP A 35 -4.64 6.86 -9.83
C TRP A 35 -4.33 5.41 -9.45
N PHE A 36 -4.72 4.43 -10.28
CA PHE A 36 -4.39 3.02 -10.02
C PHE A 36 -2.88 2.80 -9.99
N SER A 37 -2.14 3.34 -10.95
CA SER A 37 -0.67 3.22 -10.99
C SER A 37 -0.01 3.84 -9.76
N TYR A 38 -0.54 4.96 -9.26
CA TYR A 38 -0.05 5.56 -8.03
C TYR A 38 -0.24 4.62 -6.83
N LEU A 39 -1.44 4.04 -6.70
CA LEU A 39 -1.72 3.11 -5.61
C LEU A 39 -0.82 1.89 -5.64
N ASP A 40 -0.64 1.29 -6.81
CA ASP A 40 0.22 0.13 -7.04
C ASP A 40 1.70 0.43 -6.70
N SER A 41 2.19 1.61 -7.09
CA SER A 41 3.60 1.99 -6.88
C SER A 41 3.93 2.45 -5.46
N HIS A 42 2.94 2.91 -4.69
CA HIS A 42 3.19 3.58 -3.40
C HIS A 42 2.58 2.88 -2.19
N TYR A 43 1.52 2.11 -2.37
CA TYR A 43 0.83 1.47 -1.26
C TYR A 43 1.17 -0.01 -1.16
N PHE A 44 0.59 -0.84 -2.02
CA PHE A 44 0.63 -2.28 -1.84
C PHE A 44 0.91 -2.98 -3.16
N ASP A 45 1.85 -3.92 -3.15
CA ASP A 45 1.97 -4.90 -4.22
C ASP A 45 0.75 -5.85 -4.19
N ILE A 46 -0.07 -5.85 -5.25
CA ILE A 46 -1.27 -6.69 -5.39
C ILE A 46 -0.97 -7.98 -6.18
N SER A 47 0.30 -8.38 -6.28
CA SER A 47 0.70 -9.66 -6.87
C SER A 47 0.57 -10.84 -5.91
N ASP A 48 0.64 -12.05 -6.48
CA ASP A 48 0.72 -13.32 -5.75
C ASP A 48 2.14 -13.66 -5.27
N GLY A 49 3.12 -12.78 -5.49
CA GLY A 49 4.53 -13.00 -5.15
C GLY A 49 5.33 -13.75 -6.22
N GLU A 50 4.69 -14.29 -7.26
CA GLU A 50 5.34 -14.91 -8.43
C GLU A 50 5.39 -13.96 -9.64
N GLY A 51 4.96 -12.70 -9.44
CA GLY A 51 4.86 -11.68 -10.48
C GLY A 51 3.56 -11.76 -11.29
N HIS A 52 2.58 -12.55 -10.84
CA HIS A 52 1.23 -12.54 -11.39
C HIS A 52 0.31 -11.72 -10.49
N GLY A 53 -0.68 -11.06 -11.09
CA GLY A 53 -1.65 -10.27 -10.37
C GLY A 53 -2.81 -9.87 -11.28
N PRO A 54 -3.92 -9.41 -10.70
CA PRO A 54 -5.03 -8.92 -11.48
C PRO A 54 -4.64 -7.68 -12.29
N ASP A 55 -5.25 -7.51 -13.46
CA ASP A 55 -5.01 -6.32 -14.29
C ASP A 55 -5.30 -5.04 -13.50
N LEU A 56 -4.34 -4.13 -13.53
CA LEU A 56 -4.37 -2.90 -12.74
C LEU A 56 -5.69 -2.15 -12.91
N GLY A 57 -6.38 -1.95 -11.78
CA GLY A 57 -7.63 -1.22 -11.69
C GLY A 57 -8.86 -2.01 -12.16
N ASN A 58 -8.76 -3.27 -12.58
CA ASN A 58 -9.94 -4.10 -12.80
C ASN A 58 -10.67 -4.39 -11.46
N SER A 59 -11.86 -5.02 -11.51
CA SER A 59 -12.64 -5.26 -10.30
C SER A 59 -11.94 -6.17 -9.28
N GLU A 60 -11.15 -7.13 -9.75
CA GLU A 60 -10.38 -8.06 -8.91
C GLU A 60 -9.24 -7.33 -8.20
N TRP A 61 -8.49 -6.50 -8.91
CA TRP A 61 -7.44 -5.65 -8.36
C TRP A 61 -8.01 -4.71 -7.29
N VAL A 62 -9.16 -4.07 -7.54
CA VAL A 62 -9.78 -3.17 -6.56
C VAL A 62 -10.23 -3.95 -5.31
N ASN A 63 -10.74 -5.17 -5.45
CA ASN A 63 -11.08 -6.01 -4.30
C ASN A 63 -9.84 -6.35 -3.47
N ALA A 64 -8.79 -6.84 -4.12
CA ALA A 64 -7.54 -7.19 -3.46
C ALA A 64 -6.88 -5.97 -2.79
N PHE A 65 -6.96 -4.80 -3.41
CA PHE A 65 -6.50 -3.56 -2.80
C PHE A 65 -7.31 -3.20 -1.54
N GLU A 66 -8.64 -3.25 -1.59
CA GLU A 66 -9.49 -3.01 -0.41
C GLU A 66 -9.15 -3.97 0.74
N GLU A 67 -8.94 -5.25 0.44
CA GLU A 67 -8.57 -6.27 1.41
C GLU A 67 -7.20 -5.98 2.05
N LYS A 68 -6.16 -5.73 1.23
CA LYS A 68 -4.81 -5.44 1.73
C LYS A 68 -4.75 -4.13 2.51
N ALA A 69 -5.52 -3.13 2.08
CA ALA A 69 -5.70 -1.85 2.77
C ALA A 69 -6.57 -1.95 4.04
N LYS A 70 -7.13 -3.12 4.37
CA LYS A 70 -8.06 -3.32 5.50
C LYS A 70 -9.24 -2.32 5.46
N LEU A 71 -9.78 -2.11 4.26
CA LEU A 71 -10.97 -1.33 4.01
C LEU A 71 -12.20 -2.25 4.02
N LEU A 72 -13.38 -1.66 4.16
CA LEU A 72 -14.62 -2.39 3.93
C LEU A 72 -14.67 -2.80 2.46
N VAL A 73 -14.92 -4.09 2.20
CA VAL A 73 -15.08 -4.58 0.83
C VAL A 73 -16.40 -4.05 0.27
N THR A 74 -16.34 -3.36 -0.87
CA THR A 74 -17.49 -2.67 -1.47
C THR A 74 -17.88 -3.20 -2.85
N ASN A 75 -17.63 -4.48 -3.11
CA ASN A 75 -17.82 -5.15 -4.40
C ASN A 75 -19.21 -5.00 -5.06
N GLY A 76 -20.27 -4.71 -4.30
CA GLY A 76 -21.62 -4.44 -4.81
C GLY A 76 -21.85 -3.00 -5.32
N LEU A 77 -20.90 -2.08 -5.10
CA LEU A 77 -21.02 -0.68 -5.53
C LEU A 77 -20.44 -0.46 -6.94
N PRO A 78 -20.91 0.56 -7.67
CA PRO A 78 -20.27 0.99 -8.91
C PRO A 78 -18.79 1.33 -8.68
N LYS A 79 -17.92 0.89 -9.58
CA LYS A 79 -16.45 1.06 -9.48
C LYS A 79 -16.02 2.49 -9.14
N GLN A 80 -16.65 3.50 -9.77
CA GLN A 80 -16.36 4.91 -9.49
C GLN A 80 -16.58 5.29 -8.03
N GLN A 81 -17.66 4.80 -7.42
CA GLN A 81 -17.98 5.04 -6.01
C GLN A 81 -16.98 4.33 -5.09
N ARG A 82 -16.56 3.11 -5.46
CA ARG A 82 -15.52 2.38 -4.73
C ARG A 82 -14.20 3.15 -4.71
N CYS A 83 -13.73 3.63 -5.86
CA CYS A 83 -12.52 4.45 -5.95
C CYS A 83 -12.61 5.72 -5.07
N GLN A 84 -13.76 6.39 -5.04
CA GLN A 84 -13.98 7.56 -4.18
C GLN A 84 -13.91 7.20 -2.69
N LEU A 85 -14.50 6.07 -2.30
CA LEU A 85 -14.44 5.58 -0.92
C LEU A 85 -13.01 5.22 -0.52
N ILE A 86 -12.27 4.53 -1.39
CA ILE A 86 -10.85 4.21 -1.19
C ILE A 86 -10.08 5.51 -1.01
N GLN A 87 -10.16 6.45 -1.95
CA GLN A 87 -9.50 7.75 -1.87
C GLN A 87 -9.77 8.44 -0.53
N GLY A 88 -11.05 8.55 -0.14
CA GLY A 88 -11.42 9.20 1.12
C GLY A 88 -10.89 8.46 2.37
N GLN A 89 -10.67 7.14 2.31
CA GLN A 89 -10.00 6.41 3.39
C GLN A 89 -8.49 6.68 3.39
N LEU A 90 -7.85 6.73 2.23
CA LEU A 90 -6.41 7.05 2.11
C LEU A 90 -6.09 8.48 2.56
N GLU A 91 -7.00 9.44 2.39
CA GLU A 91 -6.86 10.81 2.88
C GLU A 91 -6.95 10.93 4.41
N ARG A 92 -7.68 10.01 5.06
CA ARG A 92 -7.93 10.06 6.50
C ARG A 92 -7.00 9.17 7.32
N ARG A 93 -6.35 8.20 6.68
CA ARG A 93 -5.56 7.16 7.35
C ARG A 93 -4.10 7.28 6.97
N THR A 94 -3.20 7.07 7.92
CA THR A 94 -1.78 6.96 7.64
C THR A 94 -1.38 5.49 7.61
N TYR A 95 -0.75 5.07 6.51
CA TYR A 95 -0.20 3.73 6.38
C TYR A 95 1.32 3.80 6.56
N VAL A 96 1.86 2.87 7.34
CA VAL A 96 3.31 2.63 7.44
C VAL A 96 3.56 1.24 6.89
N ILE A 97 4.32 1.15 5.80
CA ILE A 97 4.42 -0.06 4.97
C ILE A 97 5.89 -0.45 4.86
N ASN A 98 6.19 -1.73 5.08
CA ASN A 98 7.50 -2.30 4.81
C ASN A 98 7.31 -3.58 4.01
N GLU A 99 7.47 -3.47 2.68
CA GLU A 99 7.25 -4.57 1.73
C GLU A 99 8.20 -5.75 1.98
N GLN A 100 9.46 -5.48 2.34
CA GLN A 100 10.46 -6.54 2.57
C GLN A 100 10.10 -7.43 3.76
N LEU A 101 9.35 -6.91 4.73
CA LEU A 101 8.86 -7.64 5.91
C LEU A 101 7.37 -8.01 5.82
N GLY A 102 6.67 -7.58 4.75
CA GLY A 102 5.23 -7.73 4.61
C GLY A 102 4.43 -7.00 5.70
N TRP A 103 4.96 -5.93 6.28
CA TRP A 103 4.31 -5.20 7.37
C TRP A 103 3.45 -4.05 6.83
N THR A 104 2.27 -3.91 7.40
CA THR A 104 1.39 -2.75 7.19
C THR A 104 0.76 -2.36 8.51
N PHE A 105 1.12 -1.17 9.00
CA PHE A 105 0.53 -0.55 10.17
C PHE A 105 -0.40 0.57 9.76
N LEU A 106 -1.55 0.63 10.42
CA LEU A 106 -2.53 1.70 10.28
C LEU A 106 -2.39 2.62 11.49
N LEU A 107 -2.19 3.92 11.25
CA LEU A 107 -2.14 4.97 12.27
C LEU A 107 -3.33 5.92 12.10
#